data_AF-A0AAU6CDJ8-F1
#
_entry.id   AF-A0AAU6CDJ8-F1
#
_cell.length_a   1.000
_cell.length_b   1.000
_cell.length_c   1.000
_cell.angle_alpha   90.00
_cell.angle_beta   90.00
_cell.angle_gamma   90.00
#
_symmetry.space_group_name_H-M   'P 1'
#
loop_
_entity.id
_entity.type
_entity.pdbx_description
1 polymer ?
#
loop_
_entity_poly.entity_id
_entity_poly.type
_entity_poly.pdbx_seq_one_letter_code
_entity_poly.pdbx_strand_id
1 'polypeptide(L)'
;MTQTPAPWGTQRMEPYAATATVATHPPVIDPGTQIAVIVDENGRTVELGSHGTSTSGLTPTATAPGDGAGPGGATDADSTESYDQDQSSG
;
A
#
# COMPACT_ATOMS: atom_id res chain seq x y z
N MET A 1 24.67 -15.18 47.11
CA MET A 1 23.67 -14.95 46.03
C MET A 1 24.40 -15.14 44.72
N THR A 2 23.97 -16.07 43.87
CA THR A 2 24.66 -16.39 42.62
C THR A 2 24.16 -15.43 41.54
N GLN A 3 25.05 -14.63 40.95
CA GLN A 3 24.69 -13.73 39.86
C GLN A 3 24.87 -14.45 38.53
N THR A 4 23.78 -14.60 37.78
CA THR A 4 23.84 -15.13 36.41
C THR A 4 24.51 -14.08 35.52
N PRO A 5 25.59 -14.43 34.80
CA PRO A 5 26.24 -13.50 33.89
C PRO A 5 25.33 -13.16 32.71
N ALA A 6 25.48 -11.94 32.19
CA ALA A 6 24.76 -11.51 31.00
C ALA A 6 25.10 -12.43 29.80
N PRO A 7 24.14 -12.72 28.92
CA PRO A 7 24.39 -13.51 27.71
C PRO A 7 25.53 -12.91 26.87
N TRP A 8 26.43 -13.77 26.37
CA TRP A 8 27.61 -13.37 25.60
C TRP A 8 27.29 -12.45 24.40
N GLY A 9 26.11 -12.62 23.78
CA GLY A 9 25.66 -11.79 22.66
C GLY A 9 25.41 -10.33 23.03
N THR A 10 24.89 -10.06 24.23
CA THR A 10 24.59 -8.68 24.68
C THR A 10 25.86 -7.85 24.88
N GLN A 11 26.98 -8.50 25.21
CA GLN A 11 28.28 -7.84 25.37
C GLN A 11 28.90 -7.39 24.04
N ARG A 12 28.36 -7.83 22.90
CA ARG A 12 28.83 -7.47 21.55
C ARG A 12 27.89 -6.54 20.80
N MET A 13 26.78 -6.15 21.43
CA MET A 13 25.87 -5.17 20.84
C MET A 13 26.43 -3.78 21.06
N GLU A 14 26.63 -3.05 19.98
CA GLU A 14 26.86 -1.61 20.03
C GLU A 14 25.53 -0.87 20.02
N PRO A 15 25.44 0.34 20.59
CA PRO A 15 24.28 1.20 20.41
C PRO A 15 24.00 1.40 18.92
N TYR A 16 22.72 1.44 18.54
CA TYR A 16 22.34 1.87 17.20
C TYR A 16 22.88 3.29 16.93
N ALA A 17 23.23 3.56 15.68
CA ALA A 17 23.60 4.90 15.26
C ALA A 17 22.50 5.89 15.66
N ALA A 18 22.91 7.06 16.16
CA ALA A 18 21.97 8.12 16.49
C ALA A 18 21.17 8.51 15.25
N THR A 19 19.84 8.58 15.39
CA THR A 19 18.95 9.08 14.34
C THR A 19 18.68 10.57 14.55
N ALA A 20 18.56 11.31 13.45
CA ALA A 20 18.09 12.68 13.49
C ALA A 20 16.57 12.72 13.34
N THR A 21 15.90 13.62 14.06
CA THR A 21 14.50 13.94 13.77
C THR A 21 14.43 14.80 12.51
N VAL A 22 13.64 14.36 11.54
CA VAL A 22 13.33 15.13 10.32
C VAL A 22 11.97 15.77 10.50
N ALA A 23 11.83 17.04 10.11
CA ALA A 23 10.56 17.75 10.14
C ALA A 23 9.55 17.05 9.23
N THR A 24 8.34 16.83 9.72
CA THR A 24 7.24 16.28 8.94
C THR A 24 6.40 17.40 8.34
N HIS A 25 6.13 17.30 7.04
CA HIS A 25 5.25 18.24 6.32
C HIS A 25 4.04 17.45 5.81
N PRO A 26 2.95 17.37 6.60
CA PRO A 26 1.79 16.61 6.20
C PRO A 26 1.11 17.27 4.98
N PRO A 27 0.58 16.48 4.04
CA PRO A 27 -0.17 17.03 2.92
C PRO A 27 -1.46 17.71 3.41
N VAL A 28 -1.82 18.81 2.76
CA VAL A 28 -3.08 19.55 2.94
C VAL A 28 -3.80 19.65 1.60
N ILE A 29 -5.13 19.81 1.63
CA ILE A 29 -5.92 20.03 0.42
C ILE A 29 -5.95 21.53 0.12
N ASP A 30 -5.50 21.94 -1.06
CA ASP A 30 -5.71 23.29 -1.57
C ASP A 30 -7.20 23.48 -1.90
N PRO A 31 -7.93 24.41 -1.25
CA PRO A 31 -9.35 24.60 -1.49
C PRO A 31 -9.68 25.08 -2.91
N GLY A 32 -8.76 25.79 -3.59
CA GLY A 32 -8.97 26.33 -4.92
C GLY A 32 -8.84 25.29 -6.02
N THR A 33 -7.91 24.36 -5.87
CA THR A 33 -7.61 23.33 -6.89
C THR A 33 -8.14 21.95 -6.52
N GLN A 34 -8.48 21.70 -5.25
CA GLN A 34 -8.84 20.38 -4.70
C GLN A 34 -7.72 19.33 -4.87
N ILE A 35 -6.46 19.78 -4.89
CA ILE A 35 -5.27 18.91 -5.01
C ILE A 35 -4.53 18.84 -3.67
N ALA A 36 -3.94 17.69 -3.37
CA ALA A 36 -3.07 17.52 -2.22
C ALA A 36 -1.70 18.18 -2.45
N VAL A 37 -1.29 19.06 -1.54
CA VAL A 37 -0.01 19.77 -1.58
C VAL A 37 0.74 19.60 -0.26
N ILE A 38 2.07 19.51 -0.34
CA ILE A 38 2.95 19.66 0.82
C ILE A 38 3.39 21.12 0.88
N VAL A 39 3.39 21.71 2.07
CA VAL A 39 3.92 23.05 2.31
C VAL A 39 5.26 22.91 3.03
N ASP A 40 6.34 23.44 2.43
CA ASP A 40 7.67 23.42 3.04
C ASP A 40 7.84 24.48 4.14
N GLU A 41 8.99 24.48 4.81
CA GLU A 41 9.30 25.42 5.89
C GLU A 41 9.32 26.90 5.45
N ASN A 42 9.41 27.18 4.15
CA ASN A 42 9.40 28.52 3.56
C ASN A 42 8.02 28.91 3.02
N GLY A 43 7.00 28.06 3.20
CA GLY A 43 5.65 28.27 2.70
C GLY A 43 5.47 27.95 1.22
N ARG A 44 6.44 27.31 0.57
CA ARG A 44 6.32 26.89 -0.82
C ARG A 44 5.47 25.63 -0.90
N THR A 45 4.49 25.64 -1.80
CA THR A 45 3.72 24.46 -2.15
C THR A 45 4.49 23.55 -3.10
N VAL A 46 4.54 22.27 -2.77
CA VAL A 46 4.99 21.19 -3.64
C VAL A 46 3.76 20.32 -3.89
N GLU A 47 3.34 20.23 -5.15
CA GLU A 47 2.23 19.35 -5.52
C GLU A 47 2.62 17.90 -5.23
N LEU A 48 1.73 17.17 -4.55
CA LEU A 48 1.83 15.72 -4.48
C LEU A 48 1.28 15.18 -5.80
N GLY A 49 2.07 15.34 -6.87
CA GLY A 49 1.66 15.15 -8.25
C GLY A 49 0.97 13.80 -8.51
N SER A 50 0.03 13.84 -9.45
CA SER A 50 -0.70 12.74 -10.12
C SER A 50 -0.50 11.35 -9.48
N HIS A 51 -1.33 11.00 -8.50
CA HIS A 51 -1.49 9.61 -8.12
C HIS A 51 -2.48 8.98 -9.10
N GLY A 52 -2.06 7.93 -9.81
CA GLY A 52 -2.96 7.20 -10.69
C GLY A 52 -4.19 6.73 -9.93
N THR A 53 -5.39 7.03 -10.43
CA THR A 53 -6.62 6.46 -9.91
C THR A 53 -6.78 5.07 -10.50
N SER A 54 -6.67 4.04 -9.66
CA SER A 54 -6.97 2.66 -10.08
C SER A 54 -8.44 2.56 -10.50
N THR A 55 -8.71 2.05 -11.70
CA THR A 55 -10.05 1.57 -12.02
C THR A 55 -10.10 0.06 -11.76
N SER A 56 -10.98 -0.35 -10.84
CA SER A 56 -11.22 -1.77 -10.56
C SER A 56 -12.12 -2.36 -11.63
N GLY A 57 -11.66 -3.43 -12.28
CA GLY A 57 -12.46 -4.30 -13.14
C GLY A 57 -12.72 -5.65 -12.45
N LEU A 58 -13.87 -6.24 -12.74
CA LEU A 58 -14.17 -7.62 -12.35
C LEU A 58 -14.35 -8.46 -13.62
N THR A 59 -13.61 -9.55 -13.72
CA THR A 59 -13.80 -10.54 -14.79
C THR A 59 -14.51 -11.76 -14.19
N PRO A 60 -15.82 -11.94 -14.45
CA PRO A 60 -16.56 -13.11 -13.97
C PRO A 60 -16.17 -14.36 -14.77
N THR A 61 -16.02 -15.47 -14.06
CA THR A 61 -15.73 -16.79 -14.60
C THR A 61 -16.72 -17.79 -14.02
N ALA A 62 -17.29 -18.64 -14.88
CA ALA A 62 -18.19 -19.71 -14.49
C ALA A 62 -17.91 -20.95 -15.33
N THR A 63 -17.88 -22.11 -14.67
CA THR A 63 -17.72 -23.39 -15.36
C THR A 63 -19.07 -23.83 -15.95
N ALA A 64 -19.10 -24.20 -17.23
CA ALA A 64 -20.32 -24.73 -17.85
C ALA A 64 -20.59 -26.17 -17.38
N PRO A 65 -21.85 -26.58 -17.14
CA PRO A 65 -22.19 -27.97 -16.86
C PRO A 65 -21.74 -28.91 -17.99
N GLY A 66 -21.17 -30.07 -17.64
CA GLY A 66 -20.88 -31.14 -18.59
C GLY A 66 -22.15 -31.78 -19.16
N ASP A 67 -22.01 -32.51 -20.26
CA ASP A 67 -23.07 -33.13 -21.10
C ASP A 67 -23.87 -34.28 -20.44
N GLY A 68 -23.76 -34.46 -19.12
CA GLY A 68 -24.86 -35.03 -18.31
C GLY A 68 -24.92 -36.55 -18.16
N ALA A 69 -23.80 -37.26 -18.05
CA ALA A 69 -23.79 -38.70 -17.70
C ALA A 69 -23.63 -39.03 -16.19
N GLY A 70 -23.74 -38.04 -15.29
CA GLY A 70 -23.47 -38.21 -13.84
C GLY A 70 -23.80 -36.95 -13.01
N PRO A 71 -23.67 -36.97 -11.67
CA PRO A 71 -24.29 -35.99 -10.80
C PRO A 71 -23.77 -34.56 -11.03
N GLY A 72 -24.68 -33.71 -11.53
CA GLY A 72 -24.88 -32.30 -11.17
C GLY A 72 -23.73 -31.31 -11.44
N GLY A 73 -23.90 -30.47 -12.46
CA GLY A 73 -22.93 -29.51 -12.96
C GLY A 73 -22.36 -28.53 -11.94
N ALA A 74 -21.12 -28.12 -12.20
CA ALA A 74 -20.41 -27.12 -11.43
C ALA A 74 -21.20 -25.79 -11.46
N THR A 75 -21.47 -25.23 -10.27
CA THR A 75 -22.14 -23.93 -10.08
C THR A 75 -21.18 -22.89 -9.52
N ASP A 76 -19.87 -23.17 -9.60
CA ASP A 76 -18.83 -22.23 -9.22
C ASP A 76 -18.89 -21.01 -10.14
N ALA A 77 -19.33 -19.90 -9.55
CA ALA A 77 -19.14 -18.58 -10.09
C ALA A 77 -18.07 -17.90 -9.24
N ASP A 78 -17.00 -17.46 -9.87
CA ASP A 78 -15.94 -16.69 -9.23
C ASP A 78 -15.61 -15.46 -10.09
N SER A 79 -14.96 -14.47 -9.50
CA SER A 79 -14.52 -13.26 -10.19
C SER A 79 -13.07 -12.96 -9.85
N THR A 80 -12.28 -12.69 -10.88
CA THR A 80 -10.92 -12.18 -10.70
C THR A 80 -10.92 -10.66 -10.76
N GLU A 81 -10.30 -10.04 -9.76
CA GLU A 81 -10.08 -8.60 -9.74
C GLU A 81 -8.93 -8.22 -10.67
N SER A 82 -9.14 -7.17 -11.47
CA SER A 82 -8.09 -6.51 -12.21
C SER A 82 -8.06 -5.02 -11.87
N TYR A 83 -6.86 -4.45 -11.89
CA TYR A 83 -6.63 -3.03 -11.62
C TYR A 83 -5.90 -2.42 -12.80
N ASP A 84 -6.57 -1.53 -13.53
CA ASP A 84 -5.91 -0.71 -14.55
C ASP A 84 -5.41 0.58 -13.88
N GLN A 85 -4.11 0.84 -14.02
CA GLN A 85 -3.45 2.01 -13.46
C GLN A 85 -3.40 3.09 -14.55
N ASP A 86 -4.39 3.97 -14.57
CA ASP A 86 -4.30 5.16 -15.41
C ASP A 86 -3.30 6.14 -14.77
N GLN A 87 -2.12 6.25 -15.38
CA GLN A 87 -1.16 7.29 -15.05
C GLN A 87 -1.55 8.54 -15.83
N SER A 88 -2.33 9.42 -15.20
CA SER A 88 -2.61 10.75 -15.78
C SER A 88 -1.29 11.51 -15.92
N SER A 89 -0.77 11.53 -17.15
CA SER A 89 0.39 12.34 -17.53
C SER A 89 -0.12 13.75 -17.79
N GLY A 90 -0.13 14.56 -16.73
CA GLY A 90 -0.46 15.99 -16.81
C GLY A 90 0.50 16.77 -17.70
#